data_AF-A0A182Y8H8-F1
#
_entry.id   AF-A0A182Y8H8-F1
#
_cell.length_a   1.000
_cell.length_b   1.000
_cell.length_c   1.000
_cell.angle_alpha   90.00
_cell.angle_beta   90.00
_cell.angle_gamma   90.00
#
_symmetry.space_group_name_H-M   'P 1'
#
loop_
_entity.id
_entity.type
_entity.pdbx_description
1 polymer ?
#
loop_
_entity_poly.entity_id
_entity_poly.type
_entity_poly.pdbx_seq_one_letter_code
_entity_poly.pdbx_strand_id
1 'polypeptide(L)'
;MFAAVLAVCALTFSGPANAMYAKDQRSCRTDGCVTQYGCVPRYSQYSTALYCAQRCVIERCRSIENEQPRRVCQQITSVATGQVLAAVDSYDRRGNQRYASLVNPGSGGRDRWNMIVGPGNYYYIQNSDTREYLRASDDNYLYLVSERPTDESFLFKPDLVQGRWSCVLLQSVCYRSYIFAEQQNGGYGNFAQMTRDLQQCYRDSLWSISTVNC
;
A
#
# COMPACT_ATOMS: atom_id res chain seq x y z
N MET A 1 34.64 -67.83 -1.32
CA MET A 1 35.66 -67.48 -0.31
C MET A 1 34.95 -67.27 1.01
N PHE A 2 35.38 -68.02 2.03
CA PHE A 2 34.73 -68.22 3.31
C PHE A 2 35.35 -67.33 4.40
N ALA A 3 34.45 -66.76 5.23
CA ALA A 3 34.45 -66.68 6.70
C ALA A 3 35.53 -65.93 7.54
N ALA A 4 34.97 -65.35 8.63
CA ALA A 4 35.51 -65.08 9.97
C ALA A 4 36.50 -63.90 10.12
N VAL A 5 36.15 -62.75 10.70
CA VAL A 5 35.77 -62.43 12.11
C VAL A 5 36.89 -62.74 13.13
N LEU A 6 37.53 -61.67 13.63
CA LEU A 6 38.22 -61.52 14.92
C LEU A 6 37.89 -60.09 15.41
N ALA A 7 37.00 -59.84 16.37
CA ALA A 7 37.09 -60.10 17.82
C ALA A 7 38.18 -59.19 18.46
N VAL A 8 37.96 -58.40 19.53
CA VAL A 8 37.61 -58.80 20.91
C VAL A 8 37.55 -57.53 21.80
N CYS A 9 36.57 -57.48 22.74
CA CYS A 9 36.53 -56.80 24.06
C CYS A 9 36.64 -55.26 24.19
N ALA A 10 36.05 -54.60 25.20
CA ALA A 10 35.39 -55.03 26.43
C ALA A 10 34.40 -53.96 26.95
N LEU A 11 33.25 -54.46 27.39
CA LEU A 11 32.50 -54.14 28.61
C LEU A 11 32.95 -52.93 29.46
N THR A 12 32.01 -52.01 29.70
CA THR A 12 31.59 -51.67 31.08
C THR A 12 30.11 -51.31 31.12
N PHE A 13 29.39 -52.04 31.96
CA PHE A 13 28.02 -51.80 32.43
C PHE A 13 28.02 -50.68 33.48
N SER A 14 27.07 -49.74 33.39
CA SER A 14 26.34 -49.18 34.55
C SER A 14 25.21 -48.26 34.07
N GLY A 15 23.95 -48.65 34.27
CA GLY A 15 22.85 -47.69 34.36
C GLY A 15 22.83 -47.04 35.77
N PRO A 16 21.76 -46.34 36.18
CA PRO A 16 20.63 -45.79 35.43
C PRO A 16 20.43 -44.28 35.72
N ALA A 17 19.93 -43.49 34.77
CA ALA A 17 19.26 -42.22 35.10
C ALA A 17 18.42 -41.75 33.92
N ASN A 18 17.11 -41.69 34.15
CA ASN A 18 16.19 -40.95 33.32
C ASN A 18 16.65 -39.49 33.21
N ALA A 19 16.93 -39.05 32.00
CA ALA A 19 16.58 -37.72 31.60
C ALA A 19 16.06 -37.83 30.17
N MET A 20 14.73 -37.84 30.04
CA MET A 20 14.10 -37.12 28.95
C MET A 20 14.92 -35.83 28.77
N TYR A 21 15.71 -35.73 27.71
CA TYR A 21 16.02 -34.41 27.19
C TYR A 21 14.71 -33.91 26.60
N ALA A 22 13.85 -33.42 27.50
CA ALA A 22 13.01 -32.28 27.25
C ALA A 22 13.92 -31.32 26.52
N LYS A 23 13.68 -31.19 25.21
CA LYS A 23 14.37 -30.24 24.37
C LYS A 23 14.01 -28.90 24.98
N ASP A 24 14.93 -28.41 25.80
CA ASP A 24 14.88 -27.16 26.52
C ASP A 24 14.45 -26.12 25.50
N GLN A 25 13.16 -25.76 25.51
CA GLN A 25 12.58 -24.72 24.67
C GLN A 25 13.12 -23.40 25.22
N ARG A 26 14.40 -23.15 24.97
CA ARG A 26 15.05 -21.86 25.14
C ARG A 26 14.47 -20.95 24.07
N SER A 27 13.32 -20.39 24.40
CA SER A 27 12.69 -19.28 23.69
C SER A 27 13.69 -18.13 23.63
N CYS A 28 13.84 -17.50 22.46
CA CYS A 28 14.67 -16.32 22.19
C CYS A 28 14.21 -15.06 22.95
N ARG A 29 13.60 -15.21 24.13
CA ARG A 29 13.17 -14.13 24.99
C ARG A 29 14.29 -13.65 25.92
N THR A 30 15.34 -14.44 26.11
CA THR A 30 16.44 -14.17 27.05
C THR A 30 17.70 -13.58 26.44
N ASP A 31 17.95 -13.75 25.14
CA ASP A 31 19.16 -13.20 24.50
C ASP A 31 18.81 -12.00 23.62
N GLY A 32 19.29 -10.82 24.01
CA GLY A 32 19.23 -9.60 23.19
C GLY A 32 19.98 -9.78 21.87
N CYS A 33 19.78 -8.83 20.94
CA CYS A 33 20.39 -8.87 19.62
C CYS A 33 21.93 -9.00 19.71
N VAL A 34 22.47 -10.04 19.08
CA VAL A 34 23.91 -10.31 19.04
C VAL A 34 24.55 -9.40 17.98
N THR A 35 25.55 -8.62 18.37
CA THR A 35 26.48 -7.96 17.44
C THR A 35 27.84 -8.68 17.50
N GLN A 36 28.72 -8.50 16.51
CA GLN A 36 30.05 -9.12 16.46
C GLN A 36 30.98 -8.74 17.63
N TYR A 37 30.56 -7.83 18.53
CA TYR A 37 31.30 -7.41 19.72
C TYR A 37 30.63 -7.80 21.06
N GLY A 38 29.66 -8.73 21.04
CA GLY A 38 29.06 -9.30 22.25
C GLY A 38 27.71 -8.69 22.64
N CYS A 39 26.98 -9.40 23.53
CA CYS A 39 25.59 -9.12 23.88
C CYS A 39 25.46 -8.00 24.93
N VAL A 40 24.57 -7.03 24.69
CA VAL A 40 24.18 -6.02 25.68
C VAL A 40 22.83 -6.41 26.32
N PRO A 41 22.72 -6.49 27.67
CA PRO A 41 21.48 -6.86 28.36
C PRO A 41 20.36 -5.84 28.19
N ARG A 42 19.12 -6.35 28.17
CA ARG A 42 17.87 -5.68 27.78
C ARG A 42 17.31 -4.63 28.75
N TYR A 43 18.10 -4.13 29.71
CA TYR A 43 17.62 -3.22 30.77
C TYR A 43 18.53 -2.02 31.06
N SER A 44 19.18 -1.43 30.05
CA SER A 44 19.77 -0.09 30.23
C SER A 44 18.77 0.98 29.78
N GLN A 45 18.15 1.67 30.73
CA GLN A 45 17.26 2.83 30.54
C GLN A 45 18.02 4.09 30.07
N TYR A 46 18.90 3.99 29.07
CA TYR A 46 19.66 5.13 28.57
C TYR A 46 19.53 5.31 27.06
N SER A 47 19.43 6.58 26.68
CA SER A 47 19.12 7.20 25.39
C SER A 47 20.14 6.97 24.27
N THR A 48 20.64 5.74 24.11
CA THR A 48 21.71 5.41 23.15
C THR A 48 21.36 4.22 22.25
N ALA A 49 20.07 4.05 21.90
CA ALA A 49 19.64 3.15 20.83
C ALA A 49 19.65 3.87 19.45
N LEU A 50 20.67 4.68 19.20
CA LEU A 50 21.00 5.18 17.87
C LEU A 50 22.08 4.26 17.32
N TYR A 51 21.88 3.73 16.11
CA TYR A 51 22.78 2.85 15.35
C TYR A 51 22.67 1.34 15.59
N CYS A 52 21.51 0.76 15.22
CA CYS A 52 21.49 -0.58 14.61
C CYS A 52 21.04 -0.45 13.15
N ALA A 53 22.00 -0.21 12.24
CA ALA A 53 21.76 -0.02 10.81
C ALA A 53 21.74 -1.33 10.00
N GLN A 54 21.71 -2.50 10.66
CA GLN A 54 21.68 -3.80 9.96
C GLN A 54 20.54 -4.67 10.48
N ARG A 55 19.68 -5.05 9.54
CA ARG A 55 18.52 -5.95 9.69
C ARG A 55 18.91 -7.21 10.47
N CYS A 56 18.54 -7.28 11.75
CA CYS A 56 18.45 -8.56 12.44
C CYS A 56 17.29 -9.35 11.82
N VAL A 57 17.62 -10.34 11.00
CA VAL A 57 16.66 -11.27 10.41
C VAL A 57 16.19 -12.22 11.52
N ILE A 58 15.10 -11.87 12.19
CA ILE A 58 14.40 -12.75 13.15
C ILE A 58 13.55 -13.72 12.34
N GLU A 59 14.16 -14.79 11.82
CA GLU A 59 13.50 -15.71 10.89
C GLU A 59 12.68 -16.83 11.54
N ARG A 60 12.52 -16.90 12.87
CA ARG A 60 11.90 -18.08 13.53
C ARG A 60 10.97 -17.84 14.73
N CYS A 61 10.29 -16.70 14.80
CA CYS A 61 9.23 -16.47 15.81
C CYS A 61 7.89 -16.04 15.19
N ARG A 62 7.46 -16.67 14.09
CA ARG A 62 6.08 -16.52 13.59
C ARG A 62 5.40 -17.88 13.47
N SER A 63 4.89 -18.36 14.60
CA SER A 63 3.59 -19.03 14.64
C SER A 63 2.58 -17.99 15.13
N ILE A 64 2.31 -17.00 14.28
CA ILE A 64 1.15 -16.13 14.42
C ILE A 64 0.29 -16.55 13.24
N GLU A 65 -0.96 -16.90 13.51
CA GLU A 65 -1.97 -17.16 12.49
C GLU A 65 -1.78 -16.21 11.31
N ASN A 66 -1.80 -16.76 10.09
CA ASN A 66 -1.79 -15.99 8.85
C ASN A 66 -3.11 -15.21 8.75
N GLU A 67 -3.30 -14.18 9.60
CA GLU A 67 -4.07 -13.03 9.16
C GLU A 67 -3.31 -12.46 7.98
N GLN A 68 -3.81 -12.73 6.77
CA GLN A 68 -3.32 -12.05 5.59
C GLN A 68 -3.35 -10.54 5.91
N PRO A 69 -2.24 -9.81 5.71
CA PRO A 69 -2.24 -8.38 5.96
C PRO A 69 -3.36 -7.76 5.13
N ARG A 70 -4.34 -7.15 5.82
CA ARG A 70 -5.46 -6.47 5.17
C ARG A 70 -4.87 -5.50 4.16
N ARG A 71 -5.26 -5.64 2.89
CA ARG A 71 -4.78 -4.74 1.85
C ARG A 71 -5.46 -3.40 2.07
N VAL A 72 -4.66 -2.35 2.13
CA VAL A 72 -5.13 -1.01 2.43
C VAL A 72 -5.22 -0.23 1.12
N CYS A 73 -6.41 0.28 0.82
CA CYS A 73 -6.71 1.10 -0.33
C CYS A 73 -7.15 2.50 0.12
N GLN A 74 -7.22 3.43 -0.83
CA GLN A 74 -7.79 4.75 -0.65
C GLN A 74 -9.15 4.85 -1.36
N GLN A 75 -10.09 5.53 -0.72
CA GLN A 75 -11.32 5.99 -1.35
C GLN A 75 -11.25 7.51 -1.47
N ILE A 76 -11.48 8.01 -2.68
CA ILE A 76 -11.39 9.43 -3.04
C ILE A 76 -12.82 9.95 -3.25
N THR A 77 -13.32 10.72 -2.30
CA THR A 77 -14.73 11.15 -2.23
C THR A 77 -14.84 12.63 -2.52
N SER A 78 -15.69 13.03 -3.46
CA SER A 78 -15.99 14.44 -3.72
C SER A 78 -16.65 15.06 -2.49
N VAL A 79 -16.09 16.16 -2.00
CA VAL A 79 -16.65 16.90 -0.86
C VAL A 79 -17.95 17.59 -1.25
N ALA A 80 -18.09 18.00 -2.51
CA ALA A 80 -19.27 18.68 -3.02
C ALA A 80 -20.48 17.74 -3.10
N THR A 81 -20.26 16.51 -3.57
CA THR A 81 -21.35 15.61 -3.99
C THR A 81 -21.50 14.36 -3.12
N GLY A 82 -20.46 14.00 -2.35
CA GLY A 82 -20.40 12.74 -1.60
C GLY A 82 -20.16 11.51 -2.48
N GLN A 83 -20.03 11.67 -3.79
CA GLN A 83 -19.72 10.58 -4.73
C GLN A 83 -18.25 10.22 -4.69
N VAL A 84 -17.93 8.98 -5.02
CA VAL A 84 -16.57 8.45 -5.02
C VAL A 84 -16.04 8.35 -6.43
N LEU A 85 -14.76 8.67 -6.60
CA LEU A 85 -14.03 8.44 -7.84
C LEU A 85 -13.92 6.93 -8.07
N ALA A 86 -14.30 6.47 -9.25
CA ALA A 86 -14.35 5.05 -9.59
C ALA A 86 -13.94 4.77 -11.03
N ALA A 87 -13.37 3.59 -11.23
CA ALA A 87 -13.07 3.03 -12.54
C ALA A 87 -14.30 2.28 -13.07
N VAL A 88 -15.23 2.96 -13.74
CA VAL A 88 -16.40 2.32 -14.37
C VAL A 88 -16.22 2.18 -15.88
N ASP A 89 -17.10 1.43 -16.51
CA ASP A 89 -17.09 1.21 -17.96
C ASP A 89 -17.77 2.38 -18.69
N SER A 90 -17.22 3.58 -18.52
CA SER A 90 -17.61 4.80 -19.23
C SER A 90 -16.54 5.11 -20.26
N TYR A 91 -16.90 5.13 -21.55
CA TYR A 91 -15.95 5.23 -22.65
C TYR A 91 -16.08 6.55 -23.40
N ASP A 92 -14.95 7.02 -23.90
CA ASP A 92 -14.91 8.03 -24.94
C ASP A 92 -15.59 7.49 -26.21
N ARG A 93 -16.52 8.28 -26.76
CA ARG A 93 -17.27 7.96 -27.97
C ARG A 93 -16.36 7.86 -29.20
N ARG A 94 -15.15 8.41 -29.15
CA ARG A 94 -14.23 8.50 -30.30
C ARG A 94 -13.01 7.60 -30.17
N GLY A 95 -12.48 7.42 -28.96
CA GLY A 95 -11.16 6.81 -28.74
C GLY A 95 -11.10 5.45 -28.04
N ASN A 96 -12.22 4.82 -27.67
CA ASN A 96 -12.26 3.59 -26.85
C ASN A 96 -11.49 3.69 -25.50
N GLN A 97 -11.15 4.90 -25.05
CA GLN A 97 -10.52 5.14 -23.76
C GLN A 97 -11.58 5.26 -22.68
N ARG A 98 -11.28 4.78 -21.47
CA ARG A 98 -12.22 4.86 -20.35
C ARG A 98 -12.00 6.11 -19.53
N TYR A 99 -13.08 6.77 -19.14
CA TYR A 99 -13.06 7.92 -18.25
C TYR A 99 -13.10 7.49 -16.78
N ALA A 100 -12.37 8.22 -15.94
CA ALA A 100 -12.60 8.17 -14.51
C ALA A 100 -13.97 8.77 -14.19
N SER A 101 -14.79 8.03 -13.44
CA SER A 101 -16.18 8.42 -13.19
C SER A 101 -16.46 8.63 -11.71
N LEU A 102 -17.63 9.20 -11.43
CA LEU A 102 -18.16 9.41 -10.09
C LEU A 102 -19.36 8.50 -9.88
N VAL A 103 -19.37 7.78 -8.77
CA VAL A 103 -20.47 6.89 -8.40
C VAL A 103 -20.90 7.12 -6.96
N ASN A 104 -22.08 6.66 -6.60
CA ASN A 104 -22.50 6.70 -5.20
C ASN A 104 -21.68 5.68 -4.40
N PRO A 105 -21.28 6.00 -3.16
CA PRO A 105 -20.57 5.04 -2.31
C PRO A 105 -21.33 3.72 -2.19
N GLY A 106 -20.63 2.59 -2.32
CA GLY A 106 -21.23 1.26 -2.18
C GLY A 106 -22.07 0.79 -3.37
N SER A 107 -22.11 1.53 -4.49
CA SER A 107 -22.83 1.11 -5.70
C SER A 107 -22.13 0.01 -6.51
N GLY A 108 -21.13 -0.65 -5.95
CA GLY A 108 -20.33 -1.67 -6.65
C GLY A 108 -19.37 -1.10 -7.71
N GLY A 109 -19.13 0.22 -7.74
CA GLY A 109 -18.08 0.80 -8.57
C GLY A 109 -16.69 0.42 -8.05
N ARG A 110 -15.74 0.22 -8.97
CA ARG A 110 -14.31 -0.03 -8.66
C ARG A 110 -13.68 1.26 -8.12
N ASP A 111 -14.01 1.61 -6.88
CA ASP A 111 -13.75 2.89 -6.21
C ASP A 111 -12.54 2.88 -5.28
N ARG A 112 -11.81 1.76 -5.27
CA ARG A 112 -10.63 1.51 -4.45
C ARG A 112 -9.37 1.83 -5.24
N TRP A 113 -8.58 2.76 -4.73
CA TRP A 113 -7.35 3.24 -5.36
C TRP A 113 -6.12 2.91 -4.52
N ASN A 114 -4.96 2.85 -5.16
CA ASN A 114 -3.64 2.80 -4.56
C ASN A 114 -2.93 4.12 -4.91
N MET A 115 -2.53 4.88 -3.90
CA MET A 115 -1.67 6.05 -4.06
C MET A 115 -0.20 5.62 -3.94
N ILE A 116 0.44 5.43 -5.09
CA ILE A 116 1.82 4.95 -5.18
C ILE A 116 2.74 6.17 -5.29
N VAL A 117 3.71 6.29 -4.38
CA VAL A 117 4.66 7.41 -4.39
C VAL A 117 5.52 7.35 -5.66
N GLY A 118 5.46 8.42 -6.42
CA GLY A 118 6.27 8.70 -7.59
C GLY A 118 7.38 9.72 -7.32
N PRO A 119 8.10 10.17 -8.36
CA PRO A 119 9.15 11.19 -8.22
C PRO A 119 8.59 12.51 -7.66
N GLY A 120 9.41 13.25 -6.92
CA GLY A 120 9.04 14.57 -6.39
C GLY A 120 7.97 14.55 -5.29
N ASN A 121 7.74 13.41 -4.63
CA ASN A 121 6.63 13.20 -3.69
C ASN A 121 5.24 13.39 -4.30
N TYR A 122 5.14 13.17 -5.62
CA TYR A 122 3.87 13.07 -6.33
C TYR A 122 3.36 11.63 -6.26
N TYR A 123 2.12 11.40 -6.71
CA TYR A 123 1.49 10.09 -6.63
C TYR A 123 1.01 9.64 -8.01
N TYR A 124 1.28 8.38 -8.32
CA TYR A 124 0.50 7.63 -9.28
C TYR A 124 -0.74 7.11 -8.56
N ILE A 125 -1.92 7.34 -9.15
CA ILE A 125 -3.18 6.86 -8.59
C ILE A 125 -3.63 5.68 -9.45
N GLN A 126 -3.53 4.47 -8.89
CA GLN A 126 -3.85 3.22 -9.59
C GLN A 126 -5.10 2.59 -9.01
N ASN A 127 -6.04 2.17 -9.84
CA ASN A 127 -7.19 1.40 -9.38
C ASN A 127 -6.73 0.04 -8.84
N SER A 128 -7.22 -0.34 -7.67
CA SER A 128 -6.80 -1.59 -7.03
C SER A 128 -7.36 -2.83 -7.71
N ASP A 129 -8.55 -2.71 -8.32
CA ASP A 129 -9.25 -3.80 -9.01
C ASP A 129 -8.77 -3.94 -10.46
N THR A 130 -8.79 -2.84 -11.23
CA THR A 130 -8.46 -2.88 -12.67
C THR A 130 -6.97 -2.75 -12.97
N ARG A 131 -6.16 -2.28 -12.01
CA ARG A 131 -4.74 -1.93 -12.21
C ARG A 131 -4.49 -0.77 -13.18
N GLU A 132 -5.54 -0.09 -13.63
CA GLU A 132 -5.44 1.10 -14.47
C GLU A 132 -4.97 2.30 -13.66
N TYR A 133 -4.15 3.15 -14.27
CA TYR A 133 -3.70 4.41 -13.71
C TYR A 133 -4.60 5.56 -14.16
N LEU A 134 -4.78 6.53 -13.28
CA LEU A 134 -5.29 7.84 -13.68
C LEU A 134 -4.26 8.55 -14.56
N ARG A 135 -4.73 9.10 -15.67
CA ARG A 135 -3.94 9.93 -16.57
C ARG A 135 -4.71 11.20 -16.90
N ALA A 136 -4.15 12.34 -16.57
CA ALA A 136 -4.68 13.62 -17.01
C ALA A 136 -4.38 13.81 -18.51
N SER A 137 -5.23 14.55 -19.19
CA SER A 137 -5.08 14.85 -20.62
C SER A 137 -5.22 16.34 -20.89
N ASP A 138 -4.77 16.77 -22.06
CA ASP A 138 -4.79 18.18 -22.51
C ASP A 138 -6.21 18.66 -22.87
N ASP A 139 -7.09 17.74 -23.20
CA ASP A 139 -8.52 17.96 -23.49
C ASP A 139 -9.41 18.04 -22.23
N ASN A 140 -8.79 18.20 -21.06
CA ASN A 140 -9.42 18.28 -19.74
C ASN A 140 -10.07 16.99 -19.23
N TYR A 141 -9.96 15.86 -19.95
CA TYR A 141 -10.45 14.59 -19.46
C TYR A 141 -9.45 13.90 -18.52
N LEU A 142 -10.00 13.04 -17.67
CA LEU A 142 -9.25 12.14 -16.80
C LEU A 142 -9.51 10.70 -17.24
N TYR A 143 -8.46 10.06 -17.76
CA TYR A 143 -8.55 8.73 -18.34
C TYR A 143 -8.05 7.64 -17.40
N LEU A 144 -8.53 6.42 -17.65
CA LEU A 144 -8.04 5.18 -17.08
C LEU A 144 -7.15 4.49 -18.11
N VAL A 145 -5.89 4.27 -17.77
CA VAL A 145 -4.89 3.71 -18.69
C VAL A 145 -4.22 2.50 -18.04
N SER A 146 -4.31 1.34 -18.71
CA SER A 146 -3.71 0.09 -18.22
C SER A 146 -2.19 0.04 -18.40
N GLU A 147 -1.64 0.91 -19.24
CA GLU A 147 -0.20 0.98 -19.51
C GLU A 147 0.59 1.51 -18.33
N ARG A 148 1.87 1.15 -18.29
CA ARG A 148 2.79 1.66 -17.26
C ARG A 148 2.94 3.19 -17.42
N PRO A 149 2.91 3.97 -16.33
CA PRO A 149 3.17 5.40 -16.38
C PRO A 149 4.52 5.71 -17.04
N THR A 150 4.52 6.55 -18.07
CA THR A 150 5.70 6.90 -18.88
C THR A 150 6.12 8.37 -18.73
N ASP A 151 5.22 9.23 -18.28
CA ASP A 151 5.41 10.69 -18.23
C ASP A 151 4.69 11.34 -17.03
N GLU A 152 4.77 12.67 -16.94
CA GLU A 152 4.17 13.45 -15.86
C GLU A 152 2.63 13.54 -15.92
N SER A 153 1.99 13.11 -17.01
CA SER A 153 0.52 13.15 -17.14
C SER A 153 -0.18 12.18 -16.17
N PHE A 154 0.55 11.20 -15.65
CA PHE A 154 0.10 10.24 -14.64
C PHE A 154 0.35 10.68 -13.19
N LEU A 155 1.05 11.80 -12.99
CA LEU A 155 1.46 12.26 -11.67
C LEU A 155 0.50 13.31 -11.13
N PHE A 156 0.06 13.08 -9.89
CA PHE A 156 -0.80 13.98 -9.16
C PHE A 156 -0.14 14.43 -7.85
N LYS A 157 -0.21 15.73 -7.58
CA LYS A 157 0.22 16.35 -6.34
C LYS A 157 -1.01 16.62 -5.47
N PRO A 158 -1.13 16.01 -4.28
CA PRO A 158 -2.13 16.40 -3.31
C PRO A 158 -1.73 17.75 -2.68
N ASP A 159 -2.64 18.72 -2.75
CA ASP A 159 -2.53 19.99 -2.04
C ASP A 159 -3.55 19.99 -0.89
N LEU A 160 -3.02 19.92 0.33
CA LEU A 160 -3.82 19.74 1.55
C LEU A 160 -4.39 21.09 2.01
N VAL A 161 -5.69 21.28 1.85
CA VAL A 161 -6.36 22.48 2.36
C VAL A 161 -6.37 22.42 3.88
N GLN A 162 -5.72 23.40 4.52
CA GLN A 162 -5.50 23.44 5.97
C GLN A 162 -4.77 22.20 6.53
N GLY A 163 -3.97 21.51 5.70
CA GLY A 163 -3.18 20.35 6.14
C GLY A 163 -4.00 19.08 6.39
N ARG A 164 -5.22 18.96 5.85
CA ARG A 164 -6.13 17.83 6.11
C ARG A 164 -6.39 16.98 4.87
N TRP A 165 -6.39 15.66 5.04
CA TRP A 165 -6.78 14.70 3.99
C TRP A 165 -8.28 14.66 3.71
N SER A 166 -9.11 15.28 4.57
CA SER A 166 -10.55 15.42 4.35
C SER A 166 -10.91 16.54 3.37
N CYS A 167 -9.94 17.39 2.99
CA CYS A 167 -10.10 18.47 2.02
C CYS A 167 -8.79 18.64 1.24
N VAL A 168 -8.71 18.02 0.07
CA VAL A 168 -7.52 17.96 -0.77
C VAL A 168 -7.89 18.39 -2.18
N LEU A 169 -7.04 19.21 -2.78
CA LEU A 169 -7.03 19.44 -4.22
C LEU A 169 -6.03 18.46 -4.85
N LEU A 170 -6.44 17.73 -5.90
CA LEU A 170 -5.56 16.82 -6.61
C LEU A 170 -5.10 17.49 -7.91
N GLN A 171 -3.87 18.00 -7.93
CA GLN A 171 -3.31 18.73 -9.06
C GLN A 171 -2.54 17.79 -10.00
N SER A 172 -2.80 17.82 -11.30
CA SER A 172 -1.94 17.20 -12.30
C SER A 172 -0.60 17.93 -12.38
N VAL A 173 0.50 17.20 -12.33
CA VAL A 173 1.86 17.76 -12.44
C VAL A 173 2.10 18.32 -13.85
N CYS A 174 1.73 17.56 -14.88
CA CYS A 174 1.94 17.95 -16.28
C CYS A 174 1.12 19.20 -16.66
N TYR A 175 -0.18 19.21 -16.37
CA TYR A 175 -1.09 20.24 -16.89
C TYR A 175 -1.39 21.37 -15.90
N ARG A 176 -0.93 21.25 -14.65
CA ARG A 176 -1.20 22.18 -13.53
C ARG A 176 -2.68 22.44 -13.26
N SER A 177 -3.55 21.57 -13.78
CA SER A 177 -5.01 21.56 -13.57
C SER A 177 -5.36 20.66 -12.38
N TYR A 178 -6.58 20.79 -11.88
CA TYR A 178 -7.10 20.10 -10.71
C TYR A 178 -8.22 19.15 -11.10
N ILE A 179 -8.25 17.96 -10.49
CA ILE A 179 -9.38 17.05 -10.63
C ILE A 179 -10.60 17.69 -9.98
N PHE A 180 -11.71 17.77 -10.70
CA PHE A 180 -13.00 18.20 -10.17
C PHE A 180 -14.12 17.26 -10.56
N ALA A 181 -15.17 17.26 -9.75
CA ALA A 181 -16.36 16.47 -9.97
C ALA A 181 -17.32 17.22 -10.88
N GLU A 182 -17.40 16.86 -12.17
CA GLU A 182 -18.39 17.48 -13.06
C GLU A 182 -19.77 16.90 -12.78
N GLN A 183 -20.71 17.81 -12.51
CA GLN A 183 -22.13 17.50 -12.46
C GLN A 183 -22.80 18.12 -13.69
N GLN A 184 -23.07 17.32 -14.72
CA GLN A 184 -23.98 17.78 -15.77
C GLN A 184 -25.41 17.71 -15.26
N ASN A 185 -26.06 18.88 -15.18
CA ASN A 185 -27.51 18.99 -15.08
C ASN A 185 -28.14 18.33 -16.32
N GLY A 186 -28.47 17.05 -16.24
CA GLY A 186 -28.99 16.30 -17.39
C GLY A 186 -28.79 14.78 -17.39
N GLY A 187 -28.15 14.19 -16.38
CA GLY A 187 -28.21 12.74 -16.12
C GLY A 187 -27.34 11.84 -17.01
N TYR A 188 -26.53 12.38 -17.93
CA TYR A 188 -25.76 11.57 -18.89
C TYR A 188 -24.24 11.47 -18.64
N GLY A 189 -23.72 11.99 -17.53
CA GLY A 189 -22.32 11.75 -17.17
C GLY A 189 -21.93 12.33 -15.83
N ASN A 190 -21.68 11.46 -14.84
CA ASN A 190 -20.97 11.83 -13.62
C ASN A 190 -19.52 11.40 -13.82
N PHE A 191 -18.71 12.24 -14.44
CA PHE A 191 -17.29 11.95 -14.66
C PHE A 191 -16.39 12.95 -13.95
N ALA A 192 -15.18 12.50 -13.64
CA ALA A 192 -14.14 13.38 -13.13
C ALA A 192 -13.42 14.03 -14.30
N GLN A 193 -13.20 15.33 -14.21
CA GLN A 193 -12.48 16.10 -15.22
C GLN A 193 -11.39 16.94 -14.58
N MET A 194 -10.62 17.62 -15.43
CA MET A 194 -9.56 18.53 -15.06
C MET A 194 -10.02 19.97 -15.30
N THR A 195 -9.76 20.86 -14.35
CA THR A 195 -10.02 22.30 -14.50
C THR A 195 -8.80 23.12 -14.09
N ARG A 196 -8.55 24.23 -14.77
CA ARG A 196 -7.60 25.26 -14.32
C ARG A 196 -8.32 26.42 -13.61
N ASP A 197 -9.63 26.51 -13.74
CA ASP A 197 -10.43 27.57 -13.15
C ASP A 197 -10.95 27.13 -11.77
N LEU A 198 -10.09 27.30 -10.76
CA LEU A 198 -10.51 27.13 -9.39
C LEU A 198 -11.42 28.26 -8.90
N GLN A 199 -11.56 29.39 -9.59
CA GLN A 199 -12.49 30.43 -9.11
C GLN A 199 -13.94 29.96 -9.23
N GLN A 200 -14.26 29.26 -10.32
CA GLN A 200 -15.58 28.72 -10.56
C GLN A 200 -15.75 27.31 -9.96
N CYS A 201 -14.73 26.46 -10.07
CA CYS A 201 -14.83 25.05 -9.74
C CYS A 201 -14.21 24.66 -8.38
N TYR A 202 -13.85 25.62 -7.52
CA TYR A 202 -13.14 25.33 -6.26
C TYR A 202 -13.82 24.22 -5.45
N ARG A 203 -15.12 24.37 -5.19
CA ARG A 203 -15.89 23.48 -4.34
C ARG A 203 -15.93 22.06 -4.91
N ASP A 204 -16.12 21.94 -6.22
CA ASP A 204 -16.21 20.66 -6.92
C ASP A 204 -14.84 19.99 -7.10
N SER A 205 -13.76 20.76 -6.90
CA SER A 205 -12.37 20.27 -6.94
C SER A 205 -11.89 19.72 -5.59
N LEU A 206 -12.67 19.85 -4.52
CA LEU A 206 -12.30 19.36 -3.19
C LEU A 206 -12.63 17.89 -3.01
N TRP A 207 -11.64 17.12 -2.54
CA TRP A 207 -11.74 15.69 -2.28
C TRP A 207 -11.40 15.35 -0.83
N SER A 208 -12.07 14.34 -0.30
CA SER A 208 -11.72 13.66 0.93
C SER A 208 -11.08 12.32 0.58
N ILE A 209 -9.87 12.08 1.07
CA ILE A 209 -9.13 10.84 0.83
C ILE A 209 -9.10 10.06 2.14
N SER A 210 -9.77 8.91 2.14
CA SER A 210 -9.89 8.06 3.31
C SER A 210 -9.27 6.70 3.07
N THR A 211 -8.80 6.08 4.15
CA THR A 211 -8.21 4.74 4.12
C THR A 211 -9.32 3.70 4.31
N VAL A 212 -9.34 2.70 3.43
CA VAL A 212 -10.35 1.64 3.39
C VAL A 212 -9.69 0.28 3.15
N ASN A 213 -10.41 -0.80 3.45
CA ASN A 213 -9.95 -2.13 3.06
C ASN A 213 -10.20 -2.33 1.55
N CYS A 214 -9.19 -2.88 0.89
CA CYS A 214 -9.40 -3.78 -0.24
C CYS A 214 -9.61 -5.20 0.34
#